data_AF-A0A3S1GZ44-F1
#
_entry.id   AF-A0A3S1GZ44-F1
#
_cell.length_a   1.000
_cell.length_b   1.000
_cell.length_c   1.000
_cell.angle_alpha   90.00
_cell.angle_beta   90.00
_cell.angle_gamma   90.00
#
_symmetry.space_group_name_H-M   'P 1'
#
loop_
_entity.id
_entity.type
_entity.pdbx_description
1 polymer ?
#
loop_
_entity_poly.entity_id
_entity_poly.type
_entity_poly.pdbx_seq_one_letter_code
_entity_poly.pdbx_strand_id
1 'polypeptide(L)'
;MIGRQTAVHADLVQASIAKSDAAHSALVASWRRSLQLHHLDPAERKAPRRLTEGELRGARQRMERMIRAAETSLNRLYQAVGGVGCCVMLADRDGIPVERRGAVADDETFDEWGLWTGTVWSED
;
A
#
# COMPACT_ATOMS: atom_id res chain seq x y z
N MET A 1 -19.26 -1.49 -14.85
CA MET A 1 -18.79 -2.90 -14.88
C MET A 1 -17.88 -3.27 -13.69
N ILE A 2 -17.21 -2.30 -13.05
CA ILE A 2 -16.28 -2.50 -11.92
C ILE A 2 -16.93 -3.09 -10.65
N GLY A 3 -18.22 -2.83 -10.39
CA GLY A 3 -18.91 -3.33 -9.20
C GLY A 3 -19.09 -4.86 -9.14
N ARG A 4 -19.27 -5.54 -10.29
CA ARG A 4 -19.45 -6.99 -10.33
C ARG A 4 -18.14 -7.75 -10.08
N GLN A 5 -17.02 -7.19 -10.50
CA GLN A 5 -15.71 -7.84 -10.40
C GLN A 5 -15.15 -7.78 -8.98
N THR A 6 -15.44 -6.70 -8.23
CA THR A 6 -15.07 -6.59 -6.80
C THR A 6 -15.91 -7.51 -5.92
N ALA A 7 -17.21 -7.65 -6.19
CA ALA A 7 -18.05 -8.63 -5.48
C ALA A 7 -17.49 -10.06 -5.66
N VAL A 8 -17.16 -10.42 -6.91
CA VAL A 8 -16.53 -11.72 -7.21
C VAL A 8 -15.19 -11.90 -6.49
N HIS A 9 -14.37 -10.84 -6.38
CA HIS A 9 -13.10 -10.93 -5.66
C HIS A 9 -13.29 -11.11 -4.15
N ALA A 10 -14.15 -10.30 -3.52
CA ALA A 10 -14.43 -10.41 -2.09
C ALA A 10 -14.98 -11.79 -1.72
N ASP A 11 -15.89 -12.32 -2.53
CA ASP A 11 -16.44 -13.67 -2.36
C ASP A 11 -15.34 -14.75 -2.40
N LEU A 12 -14.39 -14.62 -3.34
CA LEU A 12 -13.26 -15.56 -3.45
C LEU A 12 -12.32 -15.48 -2.24
N VAL A 13 -12.04 -14.29 -1.73
CA VAL A 13 -11.23 -14.09 -0.52
C VAL A 13 -11.91 -14.75 0.67
N GLN A 14 -13.20 -14.48 0.89
CA GLN A 14 -13.97 -15.06 1.98
C GLN A 14 -14.05 -16.59 1.89
N ALA A 15 -14.32 -17.13 0.70
CA ALA A 15 -14.35 -18.57 0.47
C ALA A 15 -12.99 -19.24 0.77
N SER A 16 -11.88 -18.59 0.40
CA SER A 16 -10.52 -19.09 0.65
C SER A 16 -10.20 -19.10 2.15
N ILE A 17 -10.62 -18.07 2.89
CA ILE A 17 -10.45 -18.01 4.35
C ILE A 17 -11.28 -19.11 5.04
N ALA A 18 -12.52 -19.34 4.59
CA ALA A 18 -13.44 -20.32 5.17
C ALA A 18 -12.98 -21.77 4.99
N LYS A 19 -12.34 -22.10 3.86
CA LYS A 19 -11.83 -23.46 3.57
C LYS A 19 -10.65 -23.90 4.45
N SER A 20 -10.16 -23.03 5.34
CA SER A 20 -9.00 -23.30 6.21
C SER A 20 -7.68 -23.54 5.48
N ASP A 21 -7.58 -23.09 4.22
CA ASP A 21 -6.33 -23.03 3.44
C ASP A 21 -5.28 -22.09 4.06
N ALA A 22 -5.63 -21.33 5.10
CA ALA A 22 -4.70 -20.48 5.84
C ALA A 22 -3.52 -21.26 6.46
N ALA A 23 -3.69 -22.54 6.78
CA ALA A 23 -2.59 -23.38 7.25
C ALA A 23 -1.59 -23.74 6.14
N HIS A 24 -2.00 -23.62 4.87
CA HIS A 24 -1.24 -24.05 3.70
C HIS A 24 -0.81 -22.88 2.79
N SER A 25 -1.34 -21.68 3.00
CA SER A 25 -1.04 -20.50 2.20
C SER A 25 -0.80 -19.27 3.07
N ALA A 26 0.41 -18.71 2.97
CA ALA A 26 0.78 -17.47 3.63
C ALA A 26 -0.12 -16.29 3.21
N LEU A 27 -0.61 -16.30 1.96
CA LEU A 27 -1.53 -15.29 1.45
C LEU A 27 -2.90 -15.38 2.14
N VAL A 28 -3.48 -16.58 2.21
CA VAL A 28 -4.78 -16.79 2.88
C VAL A 28 -4.65 -16.52 4.39
N ALA A 29 -3.52 -16.88 5.00
CA ALA A 29 -3.23 -16.52 6.38
C ALA A 29 -3.17 -14.99 6.58
N SER A 30 -2.61 -14.24 5.63
CA SER A 30 -2.60 -12.79 5.67
C SER A 30 -4.00 -12.20 5.58
N TRP A 31 -4.80 -12.61 4.58
CA TRP A 31 -6.19 -12.13 4.45
C TRP A 31 -7.04 -12.45 5.69
N ARG A 32 -6.84 -13.62 6.30
CA ARG A 32 -7.51 -13.97 7.55
C ARG A 32 -7.14 -13.01 8.68
N ARG A 33 -5.86 -12.65 8.84
CA ARG A 33 -5.43 -11.67 9.86
C ARG A 33 -6.03 -10.29 9.60
N SER A 34 -5.94 -9.79 8.37
CA SER A 34 -6.53 -8.50 7.97
C SER A 34 -8.03 -8.45 8.29
N LEU A 35 -8.78 -9.52 8.02
CA LEU A 35 -10.22 -9.58 8.31
C LEU A 35 -10.53 -9.72 9.81
N GLN A 36 -9.84 -10.62 10.53
CA GLN A 36 -10.22 -11.00 11.90
C GLN A 36 -9.63 -10.07 12.96
N LEU A 37 -8.39 -9.60 12.76
CA LEU A 37 -7.67 -8.76 13.72
C LEU A 37 -7.84 -7.28 13.40
N HIS A 38 -7.79 -6.92 12.12
CA HIS A 38 -7.81 -5.52 11.67
C HIS A 38 -9.16 -5.09 11.09
N HIS A 39 -10.14 -6.01 11.05
CA HIS A 39 -11.51 -5.77 10.59
C HIS A 39 -11.60 -5.18 9.18
N LEU A 40 -10.62 -5.47 8.32
CA LEU A 40 -10.60 -5.02 6.93
C LEU A 40 -11.53 -5.89 6.08
N ASP A 41 -12.64 -5.31 5.64
CA ASP A 41 -13.60 -5.97 4.75
C ASP A 41 -13.13 -5.85 3.29
N PRO A 42 -12.87 -6.96 2.57
CA PRO A 42 -12.47 -6.91 1.16
C PRO A 42 -13.52 -6.32 0.22
N ALA A 43 -14.77 -6.17 0.65
CA ALA A 43 -15.82 -5.49 -0.09
C ALA A 43 -15.89 -3.96 0.18
N GLU A 44 -15.27 -3.49 1.27
CA GLU A 44 -15.28 -2.07 1.63
C GLU A 44 -14.41 -1.26 0.66
N ARG A 45 -14.93 -0.11 0.23
CA ARG A 45 -14.17 0.87 -0.55
C ARG A 45 -14.03 2.14 0.26
N LYS A 46 -12.99 2.17 1.08
CA LYS A 46 -12.65 3.34 1.88
C LYS A 46 -11.56 4.15 1.18
N ALA A 47 -11.72 5.47 1.18
CA ALA A 47 -10.66 6.36 0.71
C ALA A 47 -9.41 6.19 1.60
N PRO A 48 -8.20 6.22 1.03
CA PRO A 48 -6.98 6.09 1.82
C PRO A 48 -6.89 7.19 2.88
N ARG A 49 -6.59 6.81 4.12
CA ARG A 49 -6.35 7.78 5.19
C ARG A 49 -5.03 8.49 4.92
N ARG A 50 -4.99 9.81 5.11
CA ARG A 50 -3.80 10.63 4.88
C ARG A 50 -3.38 11.38 6.13
N LEU A 51 -2.08 11.47 6.31
CA LEU A 51 -1.47 12.38 7.27
C LEU A 51 -1.65 13.83 6.82
N THR A 52 -1.71 14.71 7.80
CA THR A 52 -1.51 16.15 7.56
C THR A 52 -0.07 16.41 7.11
N GLU A 53 0.16 17.57 6.50
CA GLU A 53 1.49 17.96 6.06
C GLU A 53 2.50 18.00 7.24
N GLY A 54 2.05 18.44 8.42
CA GLY A 54 2.90 18.48 9.62
C GLY A 54 3.33 17.10 10.10
N GLU A 55 2.41 16.14 10.11
CA GLU A 55 2.69 14.76 10.48
C GLU A 55 3.64 14.10 9.47
N LEU A 56 3.43 14.33 8.17
CA LEU A 56 4.33 13.82 7.12
C LEU A 56 5.73 14.41 7.23
N ARG A 57 5.86 15.72 7.52
CA ARG A 57 7.17 16.33 7.81
C ARG A 57 7.85 15.66 9.00
N GLY A 58 7.10 15.37 10.06
CA GLY A 58 7.61 14.64 11.22
C GLY A 58 8.09 13.23 10.87
N ALA A 59 7.33 12.48 10.07
CA ALA A 59 7.73 11.15 9.60
C ALA A 59 9.01 11.19 8.75
N ARG A 60 9.10 12.13 7.80
CA ARG A 60 10.31 12.36 6.99
C ARG A 60 11.53 12.69 7.84
N GLN A 61 11.35 13.56 8.84
CA GLN A 61 12.45 13.96 9.72
C GLN A 61 13.00 12.77 10.52
N ARG A 62 12.13 11.89 11.05
CA ARG A 62 12.56 10.66 11.74
C ARG A 62 13.37 9.73 10.82
N MET A 63 13.08 9.72 9.53
CA MET A 63 13.73 8.86 8.53
C MET A 63 14.87 9.54 7.75
N GLU A 64 15.24 10.77 8.06
CA GLU A 64 16.12 11.59 7.20
C GLU A 64 17.41 10.88 6.77
N ARG A 65 18.09 10.22 7.71
CA ARG A 65 19.34 9.49 7.43
C ARG A 65 19.12 8.33 6.46
N MET A 66 18.02 7.60 6.62
CA MET A 66 17.66 6.47 5.75
C MET A 66 17.26 6.96 4.37
N ILE A 67 16.47 8.05 4.28
CA ILE A 67 16.08 8.67 3.00
C ILE A 67 17.34 9.06 2.21
N ARG A 68 18.29 9.76 2.85
CA ARG A 68 19.56 10.15 2.22
C ARG A 68 20.38 8.95 1.76
N ALA A 69 20.48 7.91 2.59
CA ALA A 69 21.22 6.70 2.24
C ALA A 69 20.56 5.91 1.09
N ALA A 70 19.22 5.92 1.01
CA ALA A 70 18.45 5.17 0.03
C ALA A 70 18.30 5.90 -1.32
N GLU A 71 18.54 7.21 -1.39
CA GLU A 71 18.23 8.05 -2.55
C GLU A 71 18.76 7.47 -3.88
N THR A 72 20.04 7.12 -3.93
CA THR A 72 20.66 6.55 -5.14
C THR A 72 20.02 5.21 -5.53
N SER A 73 19.72 4.36 -4.54
CA SER A 73 19.12 3.05 -4.76
C SER A 73 17.68 3.18 -5.26
N LEU A 74 16.89 4.09 -4.68
CA LEU A 74 15.52 4.36 -5.10
C LEU A 74 15.48 4.90 -6.54
N ASN A 75 16.40 5.80 -6.89
CA ASN A 75 16.49 6.35 -8.24
C ASN A 75 16.88 5.27 -9.25
N ARG A 76 17.88 4.42 -8.94
CA ARG A 76 18.27 3.30 -9.82
C ARG A 76 17.15 2.28 -10.01
N LEU A 77 16.44 1.93 -8.93
CA LEU A 77 15.30 1.03 -9.01
C LEU A 77 14.22 1.62 -9.92
N TYR A 78 13.90 2.91 -9.74
CA TYR A 78 12.93 3.57 -10.59
C TYR A 78 13.34 3.63 -12.06
N GLN A 79 14.63 3.82 -12.37
CA GLN A 79 15.11 3.73 -13.77
C GLN A 79 14.86 2.34 -14.39
N ALA A 80 14.89 1.27 -13.59
CA ALA A 80 14.65 -0.08 -14.07
C ALA A 80 13.16 -0.41 -14.29
N VAL A 81 12.25 0.20 -13.51
CA VAL A 81 10.83 -0.18 -13.49
C VAL A 81 9.86 0.92 -13.92
N GLY A 82 10.30 2.18 -13.98
CA GLY A 82 9.43 3.33 -14.29
C GLY A 82 8.85 3.28 -15.70
N GLY A 83 9.59 2.70 -16.66
CA GLY A 83 9.13 2.52 -18.04
C GLY A 83 7.96 1.54 -18.22
N VAL A 84 7.61 0.77 -17.18
CA VAL A 84 6.47 -0.17 -17.19
C VAL A 84 5.32 0.26 -16.29
N GLY A 85 5.27 1.55 -15.92
CA GLY A 85 4.18 2.12 -15.13
C GLY A 85 4.23 1.76 -13.64
N CYS A 86 5.43 1.56 -13.08
CA CYS A 86 5.60 1.33 -11.65
C CYS A 86 6.03 2.60 -10.92
N CYS A 87 5.53 2.79 -9.69
CA CYS A 87 6.13 3.70 -8.73
C CYS A 87 7.03 2.94 -7.74
N VAL A 88 8.00 3.66 -7.17
CA VAL A 88 8.90 3.17 -6.13
C VAL A 88 8.72 4.03 -4.90
N MET A 89 8.46 3.41 -3.75
CA MET A 89 8.20 4.12 -2.50
C MET A 89 9.09 3.59 -1.38
N LEU A 90 9.49 4.48 -0.48
CA LEU A 90 10.10 4.15 0.80
C LEU A 90 9.11 4.54 1.90
N ALA A 91 8.74 3.57 2.73
CA ALA A 91 7.84 3.76 3.85
C ALA A 91 8.55 3.60 5.19
N ASP A 92 8.03 4.28 6.21
CA ASP A 92 8.48 4.11 7.59
C ASP A 92 7.91 2.84 8.22
N ARG A 93 8.29 2.59 9.48
CA ARG A 93 7.89 1.41 10.25
C ARG A 93 6.39 1.35 10.54
N ASP A 94 5.68 2.47 10.43
CA ASP A 94 4.25 2.61 10.68
C ASP A 94 3.47 2.54 9.35
N GLY A 95 4.11 2.11 8.27
CA GLY A 95 3.50 1.98 6.96
C GLY A 95 3.19 3.32 6.30
N ILE A 96 3.94 4.38 6.62
CA ILE A 96 3.78 5.70 6.01
C ILE A 96 4.81 5.87 4.89
N PRO A 97 4.42 5.97 3.61
CA PRO A 97 5.35 6.31 2.55
C PRO A 97 5.86 7.74 2.73
N VAL A 98 7.16 7.89 2.90
CA VAL A 98 7.82 9.18 3.11
C VAL A 98 8.44 9.73 1.83
N GLU A 99 8.74 8.85 0.88
CA GLU A 99 9.48 9.12 -0.35
C GLU A 99 8.90 8.32 -1.51
N ARG A 100 8.79 8.93 -2.70
CA ARG A 100 8.18 8.33 -3.89
C ARG A 100 8.93 8.73 -5.16
N ARG A 101 8.99 7.81 -6.14
CA ARG A 101 9.30 8.08 -7.55
C ARG A 101 8.21 7.46 -8.41
N GLY A 102 7.72 8.18 -9.40
CA GLY A 102 6.64 7.75 -10.28
C GLY A 102 6.53 8.68 -11.48
N ALA A 103 5.87 8.24 -12.54
CA ALA A 103 5.62 9.06 -13.70
C ALA A 103 4.45 10.01 -13.41
N VAL A 104 4.57 11.26 -13.87
CA VAL A 104 3.51 12.27 -13.70
C VAL A 104 2.18 11.82 -14.32
N ALA A 105 2.24 11.06 -15.42
CA ALA A 105 1.05 10.50 -16.06
C ALA A 105 0.25 9.53 -15.16
N ASP A 106 0.90 8.93 -14.15
CA ASP A 106 0.27 7.99 -13.22
C ASP A 106 -0.09 8.65 -11.88
N ASP A 107 0.23 9.94 -11.67
CA ASP A 107 0.11 10.59 -10.36
C ASP A 107 -1.34 10.61 -9.86
N GLU A 108 -2.32 10.94 -10.71
CA GLU A 108 -3.74 10.96 -10.34
C GLU A 108 -4.22 9.56 -9.90
N THR A 109 -3.95 8.54 -10.72
CA THR A 109 -4.32 7.15 -10.43
C THR A 109 -3.68 6.66 -9.13
N PHE A 110 -2.38 6.91 -8.94
CA PHE A 110 -1.65 6.49 -7.75
C PHE A 110 -2.07 7.27 -6.51
N ASP A 111 -2.42 8.53 -6.65
CA ASP A 111 -3.01 9.28 -5.55
C ASP A 111 -4.36 8.68 -5.13
N GLU A 112 -5.26 8.42 -6.08
CA GLU A 112 -6.56 7.79 -5.79
C GLU A 112 -6.42 6.42 -5.10
N TRP A 113 -5.44 5.61 -5.51
CA TRP A 113 -5.18 4.30 -4.92
C TRP A 113 -4.43 4.35 -3.59
N GLY A 114 -4.00 5.53 -3.14
CA GLY A 114 -3.24 5.69 -1.90
C GLY A 114 -1.75 5.33 -2.03
N LEU A 115 -1.24 5.18 -3.25
CA LEU A 115 0.19 5.02 -3.57
C LEU A 115 0.90 6.38 -3.60
N TRP A 116 0.71 7.14 -2.52
CA TRP A 116 1.20 8.50 -2.37
C TRP A 116 1.86 8.73 -1.00
N THR A 117 2.73 9.73 -0.92
CA THR A 117 3.42 10.03 0.35
C THR A 117 2.43 10.54 1.39
N GLY A 118 2.56 10.05 2.63
CA GLY A 118 1.66 10.40 3.73
C GLY A 118 0.35 9.60 3.77
N THR A 119 0.11 8.69 2.82
CA THR A 119 -0.97 7.71 2.97
C THR A 119 -0.65 6.74 4.09
N VAL A 120 -1.62 6.38 4.91
CA VAL A 120 -1.42 5.41 5.98
C VAL A 120 -1.80 4.02 5.51
N TRP A 121 -0.83 3.11 5.47
CA TRP A 121 -1.04 1.71 5.11
C TRP A 121 -1.09 0.76 6.30
N SER A 122 -0.81 1.23 7.52
CA SER A 122 -0.94 0.37 8.71
C SER A 122 -2.38 -0.12 8.85
N GLU A 123 -2.50 -1.37 9.29
CA GLU A 123 -3.76 -2.05 9.57
C GLU A 123 -4.21 -1.83 11.05
N ASP A 124 -3.45 -1.06 11.85
CA ASP A 124 -3.78 -0.71 13.25
C ASP A 124 -5.04 0.17 13.40
#